data_AF-Q43249-F1
#
_entry.id   AF-Q43249-F1
#
_cell.length_a   1.000
_cell.length_b   1.000
_cell.length_c   1.000
_cell.angle_alpha   90.00
_cell.angle_beta   90.00
_cell.angle_gamma   90.00
#
_symmetry.space_group_name_H-M   'P 1'
#
loop_
_entity.id
_entity.type
_entity.pdbx_description
1 polymer ?
#
loop_
_entity_poly.entity_id
_entity_poly.type
_entity_poly.pdbx_seq_one_letter_code
_entity_poly.pdbx_strand_id
1 'polypeptide(L)'
;DVGWLKTVDQYYVGSNNSIQGACVQNVLDSLIPALLKDENRKFIYVEQAFFQRWWRNQNDMIKDTVKGLISSGRLELINGGMCMHDEAAVHYIDMIDQ
;
A
#
# COMPACT_ATOMS: atom_id res chain seq x y z
N ASP A 1 1.91 -7.27 -4.32
CA ASP A 1 0.97 -8.31 -4.82
C ASP A 1 -0.29 -8.45 -3.98
N VAL A 2 -1.43 -8.21 -4.63
CA VAL A 2 -2.77 -8.45 -4.05
C VAL A 2 -3.12 -9.94 -4.22
N GLY A 3 -2.34 -10.81 -3.57
CA GLY A 3 -2.44 -12.27 -3.65
C GLY A 3 -1.48 -12.88 -4.68
N TRP A 4 -0.79 -13.95 -4.27
CA TRP A 4 0.14 -14.74 -5.11
C TRP A 4 0.46 -16.07 -4.40
N LEU A 5 1.52 -16.12 -3.58
CA LEU A 5 1.85 -17.30 -2.77
C LEU A 5 1.00 -17.37 -1.49
N LYS A 6 0.54 -16.21 -1.02
CA LYS A 6 -0.35 -16.05 0.13
C LYS A 6 -1.63 -15.36 -0.30
N THR A 7 -2.68 -15.49 0.52
CA THR A 7 -3.91 -14.72 0.32
C THR A 7 -3.68 -13.23 0.60
N VAL A 8 -4.57 -12.37 0.11
CA VAL A 8 -4.54 -10.92 0.38
C VAL A 8 -4.49 -10.64 1.88
N ASP A 9 -5.31 -11.34 2.67
CA ASP A 9 -5.31 -11.20 4.14
C ASP A 9 -3.99 -11.64 4.76
N GLN A 10 -3.43 -12.77 4.33
CA GLN A 10 -2.16 -13.28 4.84
C GLN A 10 -0.99 -12.35 4.52
N TYR A 11 -0.99 -11.71 3.34
CA TYR A 11 -0.04 -10.65 3.02
C TYR A 11 -0.24 -9.42 3.89
N TYR A 12 -1.50 -9.00 4.09
CA TYR A 12 -1.79 -7.80 4.85
C TYR A 12 -1.34 -7.91 6.32
N VAL A 13 -1.81 -8.94 7.03
CA VAL A 13 -1.51 -9.13 8.47
C VAL A 13 -0.17 -9.82 8.74
N GLY A 14 0.48 -10.35 7.69
CA GLY A 14 1.74 -11.06 7.83
C GLY A 14 1.62 -12.45 8.48
N SER A 15 0.52 -13.14 8.24
CA SER A 15 0.36 -14.53 8.70
C SER A 15 0.95 -15.52 7.70
N ASN A 16 1.16 -16.76 8.17
CA ASN A 16 1.70 -17.88 7.40
C ASN A 16 3.06 -17.59 6.73
N ASN A 17 3.97 -16.96 7.48
CA ASN A 17 5.29 -16.55 6.96
C ASN A 17 6.24 -17.72 6.65
N SER A 18 5.87 -18.96 6.98
CA SER A 18 6.58 -20.15 6.49
C SER A 18 6.50 -20.32 4.98
N ILE A 19 5.44 -19.79 4.33
CA ILE A 19 5.31 -19.74 2.88
C ILE A 19 6.16 -18.61 2.30
N GLN A 20 5.98 -17.40 2.84
CA GLN A 20 6.72 -16.21 2.44
C GLN A 20 6.71 -15.16 3.56
N GLY A 21 7.90 -14.69 3.94
CA GLY A 21 8.07 -13.60 4.91
C GLY A 21 7.63 -12.26 4.32
N ALA A 22 6.38 -11.89 4.53
CA ALA A 22 5.81 -10.65 4.00
C ALA A 22 4.65 -10.17 4.87
N CYS A 23 4.65 -8.89 5.24
CA CYS A 23 3.60 -8.23 6.02
C CYS A 23 3.41 -6.78 5.55
N VAL A 24 2.32 -6.50 4.85
CA VAL A 24 2.07 -5.15 4.27
C VAL A 24 1.79 -4.12 5.35
N GLN A 25 1.09 -4.51 6.43
CA GLN A 25 0.84 -3.62 7.55
C GLN A 25 2.14 -3.10 8.16
N ASN A 26 3.13 -3.98 8.38
CA ASN A 26 4.44 -3.57 8.90
C ASN A 26 5.19 -2.61 7.97
N VAL A 27 5.04 -2.79 6.64
CA VAL A 27 5.64 -1.88 5.66
C VAL A 27 5.04 -0.48 5.81
N LEU A 28 3.71 -0.36 5.86
CA LEU A 28 3.03 0.93 5.99
C LEU A 28 3.28 1.58 7.36
N ASP A 29 3.27 0.80 8.45
CA ASP A 29 3.50 1.30 9.82
C ASP A 29 4.95 1.78 10.00
N SER A 30 5.92 1.17 9.33
CA SER A 30 7.33 1.60 9.38
C SER A 30 7.66 2.72 8.38
N LEU A 31 6.91 2.81 7.28
CA LEU A 31 7.10 3.81 6.25
C LEU A 31 6.90 5.23 6.76
N ILE A 32 5.79 5.49 7.47
CA ILE A 32 5.46 6.82 7.96
C ILE A 32 6.55 7.40 8.88
N PRO A 33 7.00 6.72 9.96
CA PRO A 33 8.08 7.23 10.79
C PRO A 33 9.41 7.30 10.04
N ALA A 34 9.66 6.40 9.08
CA ALA A 34 10.85 6.47 8.24
C ALA A 34 10.88 7.74 7.39
N LEU A 35 9.75 8.17 6.82
CA LEU A 35 9.65 9.43 6.10
C LEU A 35 9.76 10.62 7.05
N LEU A 36 9.11 10.59 8.23
CA LEU A 36 9.22 11.70 9.19
C LEU A 36 10.66 11.93 9.70
N LYS A 37 11.49 10.89 9.73
CA LYS A 37 12.86 10.97 10.26
C LYS A 37 13.82 11.80 9.40
N ASP A 38 13.56 11.94 8.11
CA ASP A 38 14.46 12.63 7.17
C ASP A 38 13.65 13.17 6.00
N GLU A 39 13.63 14.50 5.85
CA GLU A 39 12.85 15.24 4.86
C GLU A 39 13.21 14.89 3.41
N ASN A 40 14.43 14.39 3.16
CA ASN A 40 14.86 14.03 1.81
C ASN A 40 14.33 12.66 1.35
N ARG A 41 13.80 11.86 2.28
CA ARG A 41 13.26 10.55 1.93
C ARG A 41 11.96 10.70 1.16
N LYS A 42 11.87 9.90 0.10
CA LYS A 42 10.68 9.73 -0.74
C LYS A 42 10.33 8.26 -0.83
N PHE A 43 9.05 7.98 -1.02
CA PHE A 43 8.56 6.63 -1.23
C PHE A 43 7.37 6.63 -2.17
N ILE A 44 7.31 5.62 -3.04
CA ILE A 44 6.20 5.38 -3.96
C ILE A 44 5.38 4.19 -3.46
N TYR A 45 4.06 4.29 -3.47
CA TYR A 45 3.17 3.18 -3.12
C TYR A 45 2.12 2.97 -4.22
N VAL A 46 1.81 1.71 -4.51
CA VAL A 46 1.06 1.31 -5.71
C VAL A 46 -0.33 0.80 -5.36
N GLU A 47 -0.43 -0.32 -4.64
CA GLU A 47 -1.67 -1.11 -4.58
C GLU A 47 -2.71 -0.55 -3.59
N GLN A 48 -3.76 0.10 -4.09
CA GLN A 48 -4.76 0.74 -3.24
C GLN A 48 -5.54 -0.24 -2.36
N ALA A 49 -5.68 -1.52 -2.75
CA ALA A 49 -6.37 -2.52 -1.95
C ALA A 49 -5.78 -2.64 -0.53
N PHE A 50 -4.45 -2.59 -0.40
CA PHE A 50 -3.81 -2.62 0.91
C PHE A 50 -3.78 -1.26 1.59
N PHE A 51 -3.48 -0.19 0.84
CA PHE A 51 -3.41 1.15 1.39
C PHE A 51 -4.74 1.59 2.00
N GLN A 52 -5.86 1.38 1.29
CA GLN A 52 -7.19 1.72 1.78
C GLN A 52 -7.56 0.92 3.03
N ARG A 53 -7.21 -0.37 3.06
CA ARG A 53 -7.44 -1.21 4.25
C ARG A 53 -6.67 -0.69 5.45
N TRP A 54 -5.39 -0.38 5.27
CA TRP A 54 -4.57 0.23 6.31
C TRP A 54 -5.12 1.59 6.75
N TRP A 55 -5.49 2.45 5.80
CA TRP A 55 -6.03 3.79 6.03
C TRP A 55 -7.27 3.81 6.92
N ARG A 56 -8.20 2.87 6.71
CA ARG A 56 -9.43 2.75 7.51
C ARG A 56 -9.15 2.50 8.99
N ASN A 57 -8.03 1.85 9.31
CA ASN A 57 -7.64 1.52 10.67
C ASN A 57 -6.83 2.63 11.37
N GLN A 58 -6.44 3.68 10.64
CA GLN A 58 -5.62 4.76 11.21
C GLN A 58 -6.45 5.80 11.95
N ASN A 59 -5.86 6.37 13.00
CA ASN A 59 -6.39 7.55 13.69
C ASN A 59 -6.16 8.84 12.87
N ASP A 60 -6.82 9.92 13.27
CA ASP A 60 -6.79 11.18 12.53
C ASP A 60 -5.39 11.82 12.49
N MET A 61 -4.60 11.68 13.56
CA MET A 61 -3.22 12.18 13.60
C MET A 61 -2.33 11.54 12.52
N ILE A 62 -2.39 10.22 12.39
CA ILE A 62 -1.65 9.50 11.34
C ILE A 62 -2.20 9.87 9.97
N LYS A 63 -3.53 9.95 9.80
CA LYS A 63 -4.14 10.36 8.53
C LYS A 63 -3.66 11.74 8.08
N ASP A 64 -3.60 12.70 8.99
CA ASP A 64 -3.15 14.06 8.68
C ASP A 64 -1.66 14.12 8.39
N THR A 65 -0.85 13.31 9.09
CA THR A 65 0.57 13.12 8.78
C THR A 65 0.76 12.60 7.37
N VAL A 66 0.04 11.54 6.99
CA VAL A 66 0.11 10.96 5.64
C VAL A 66 -0.34 11.96 4.57
N LYS A 67 -1.43 12.71 4.80
CA LYS A 67 -1.85 13.78 3.88
C LYS A 67 -0.75 14.83 3.69
N GLY A 68 -0.04 15.19 4.76
CA GLY A 68 1.10 16.11 4.69
C GLY A 68 2.30 15.55 3.91
N LEU A 69 2.58 14.26 4.06
CA LEU A 69 3.62 13.58 3.28
C LEU A 69 3.25 13.48 1.78
N ILE A 70 1.97 13.30 1.48
CA ILE A 70 1.46 13.31 0.09
C ILE A 70 1.54 14.72 -0.49
N SER A 71 1.07 15.75 0.23
CA SER A 71 1.08 17.13 -0.27
C SER A 71 2.48 17.68 -0.49
N SER A 72 3.47 17.20 0.27
CA SER A 72 4.89 17.54 0.09
C SER A 72 5.60 16.71 -0.98
N GLY A 73 4.93 15.75 -1.62
CA GLY A 73 5.54 14.87 -2.63
C GLY A 73 6.58 13.90 -2.07
N ARG A 74 6.46 13.57 -0.77
CA ARG A 74 7.35 12.64 -0.07
C ARG A 74 6.78 11.23 -0.02
N LEU A 75 5.47 11.11 -0.05
CA LEU A 75 4.75 9.89 -0.34
C LEU A 75 3.97 10.09 -1.64
N GLU A 76 4.34 9.35 -2.68
CA GLU A 76 3.66 9.41 -3.98
C GLU A 76 2.83 8.14 -4.17
N LEU A 77 1.55 8.30 -4.50
CA LEU A 77 0.67 7.18 -4.87
C LEU A 77 0.66 7.08 -6.39
N ILE A 78 1.20 5.98 -6.91
CA ILE A 78 1.35 5.75 -8.36
C ILE A 78 0.53 4.54 -8.79
N ASN A 79 0.25 4.40 -10.10
CA ASN A 79 -0.78 3.50 -10.65
C ASN A 79 -2.18 3.89 -10.14
N GLY A 80 -2.43 3.78 -8.84
CA GLY A 80 -3.64 4.25 -8.18
C GLY A 80 -4.85 3.30 -8.30
N GLY A 81 -4.70 2.19 -9.02
CA GLY A 81 -5.68 1.10 -9.04
C GLY A 81 -5.68 0.25 -7.77
N MET A 82 -6.74 -0.55 -7.59
CA MET A 82 -6.82 -1.51 -6.49
C MET A 82 -5.66 -2.51 -6.51
N CYS A 83 -5.21 -2.92 -7.69
CA CYS A 83 -3.99 -3.70 -7.87
C CYS A 83 -3.21 -3.23 -9.11
N MET A 84 -2.00 -3.76 -9.26
CA MET A 84 -1.35 -3.79 -10.58
C MET A 84 -1.98 -4.94 -11.36
N HIS A 85 -2.99 -4.64 -12.18
CA HIS A 85 -3.69 -5.65 -12.98
C HIS A 85 -2.78 -6.23 -14.08
N ASP A 86 -3.10 -7.43 -14.53
CA ASP A 86 -2.44 -8.04 -15.70
C ASP A 86 -2.78 -7.27 -16.99
N GLU A 87 -1.93 -7.34 -18.00
CA GLU A 87 -2.10 -6.65 -19.29
C GLU A 87 -2.51 -7.60 -20.44
N ALA A 88 -2.50 -8.92 -20.23
CA ALA A 88 -2.78 -9.91 -21.28
C ALA A 88 -4.20 -10.51 -21.20
N ALA A 89 -4.70 -10.79 -20.01
CA ALA A 89 -5.90 -11.59 -19.76
C ALA A 89 -6.99 -10.82 -18.99
N VAL A 90 -7.05 -9.50 -19.15
CA VAL A 90 -8.07 -8.64 -18.54
C VAL A 90 -8.95 -7.98 -19.60
N HIS A 91 -10.19 -7.66 -19.23
CA HIS A 91 -11.03 -6.82 -20.06
C HIS A 91 -10.82 -5.34 -19.71
N TYR A 92 -10.82 -4.45 -20.70
CA TYR A 92 -10.56 -3.02 -20.47
C TYR A 92 -11.55 -2.36 -19.50
N ILE A 93 -12.79 -2.86 -19.42
CA ILE A 93 -13.78 -2.38 -18.44
C ILE A 93 -13.29 -2.70 -17.03
N ASP A 94 -12.80 -3.92 -16.79
CA ASP A 94 -12.28 -4.31 -15.47
C ASP A 94 -11.02 -3.52 -15.10
N MET A 95 -10.19 -3.13 -16.09
CA MET A 95 -9.04 -2.25 -15.87
C MET A 95 -9.44 -0.84 -15.40
N ILE A 96 -10.60 -0.35 -15.87
CA ILE A 96 -11.16 0.96 -15.50
C ILE A 96 -11.90 0.87 -14.15
N ASP A 97 -12.66 -0.21 -13.94
CA ASP A 97 -13.56 -0.37 -12.79
C ASP A 97 -12.82 -0.70 -11.49
N GLN A 98 -11.62 -1.29 -11.57
CA GLN A 98 -10.89 -1.79 -10.40
C GLN A 98 -10.72 -0.77 -9.28
#